data_AF-A0A944NA58-F1
#
_entry.id   AF-A0A944NA58-F1
#
_cell.length_a   1.000
_cell.length_b   1.000
_cell.length_c   1.000
_cell.angle_alpha   90.00
_cell.angle_beta   90.00
_cell.angle_gamma   90.00
#
_symmetry.space_group_name_H-M   'P 1'
#
loop_
_entity.id
_entity.type
_entity.pdbx_description
1 polymer ?
#
loop_
_entity_poly.entity_id
_entity_poly.type
_entity_poly.pdbx_seq_one_letter_code
_entity_poly.pdbx_strand_id
1 'polypeptide(L)' 'MIQRNITPQEVDIIVTDPDGAIKQSQDKFIYYKKIKYRGDNLLAAVTVQKKRAVLEVITVMINFEVKK' A
#
# COMPACT_ATOMS: atom_id res chain seq x y z
N MET A 1 0.84 2.87 12.67
CA MET A 1 1.51 1.73 12.00
C MET A 1 1.70 0.53 12.93
N ILE A 2 2.17 0.71 14.17
CA ILE A 2 2.32 -0.37 15.18
C ILE A 2 1.02 -1.18 15.42
N GLN A 3 -0.15 -0.56 15.33
CA GLN A 3 -1.45 -1.21 15.56
C GLN A 3 -1.85 -2.30 14.54
N ARG A 4 -1.18 -2.43 13.38
CA ARG A 4 -1.59 -3.39 12.33
C ARG A 4 -0.56 -4.48 12.04
N ASN A 5 0.48 -4.60 12.87
CA ASN A 5 1.59 -5.53 12.64
C ASN A 5 2.25 -5.33 11.25
N ILE A 6 2.43 -4.05 10.87
CA ILE A 6 3.06 -3.64 9.62
C ILE A 6 4.30 -2.80 9.96
N THR A 7 5.42 -3.18 9.38
CA THR A 7 6.70 -2.50 9.50
C THR A 7 6.82 -1.38 8.46
N PRO A 8 7.57 -0.30 8.74
CA PRO A 8 7.84 0.74 7.75
C PRO A 8 8.47 0.20 6.46
N GLN A 9 9.31 -0.84 6.55
CA GLN A 9 9.94 -1.50 5.41
C GLN A 9 8.90 -2.14 4.48
N GLU A 10 7.87 -2.78 5.02
CA GLU A 10 6.79 -3.34 4.21
C GLU A 10 6.02 -2.26 3.46
N VAL A 11 5.78 -1.12 4.10
CA VAL A 11 5.13 0.03 3.45
C VAL A 11 5.99 0.58 2.31
N ASP A 12 7.30 0.69 2.54
CA ASP A 12 8.24 1.14 1.52
C ASP A 12 8.24 0.21 0.30
N ILE A 13 8.26 -1.11 0.52
CA ILE A 13 8.17 -2.11 -0.55
C ILE A 13 6.87 -1.97 -1.35
N ILE A 14 5.72 -1.78 -0.68
CA ILE A 14 4.43 -1.63 -1.37
C ILE A 14 4.41 -0.37 -2.26
N VAL A 15 5.04 0.71 -1.83
CA VAL A 15 5.04 1.98 -2.57
C VAL A 15 6.09 1.99 -3.69
N THR A 16 7.23 1.33 -3.51
CA THR A 16 8.34 1.31 -4.48
C THR A 16 8.20 0.22 -5.55
N ASP A 17 7.69 -0.96 -5.18
CA ASP A 17 7.50 -2.11 -6.07
C ASP A 17 6.12 -2.77 -5.85
N PRO A 18 5.01 -2.10 -6.18
CA PRO A 18 3.67 -2.68 -6.04
C PRO A 18 3.40 -3.81 -7.03
N ASP A 19 2.62 -4.82 -6.63
CA ASP A 19 2.07 -5.79 -7.58
C ASP A 19 0.92 -5.19 -8.40
N GLY A 20 0.30 -4.13 -7.89
CA GLY A 20 -0.69 -3.36 -8.62
C GLY A 20 -1.09 -2.07 -7.92
N ALA A 21 -1.82 -1.23 -8.66
CA ALA A 21 -2.30 0.06 -8.19
C ALA A 21 -3.77 0.26 -8.58
N ILE A 22 -4.57 0.77 -7.65
CA ILE A 22 -5.97 1.16 -7.88
C ILE A 22 -6.07 2.66 -7.72
N LYS A 23 -6.44 3.36 -8.79
CA LYS A 23 -6.73 4.80 -8.73
C LYS A 23 -8.07 5.02 -8.03
N GLN A 24 -8.08 5.83 -6.98
CA GLN A 24 -9.30 6.17 -6.22
C GLN A 24 -9.84 7.55 -6.59
N SER A 25 -8.96 8.55 -6.73
CA SER A 25 -9.31 9.91 -7.14
C SER A 25 -8.23 10.51 -8.04
N GLN A 26 -8.22 11.82 -8.23
CA GLN A 26 -7.23 12.52 -9.06
C GLN A 26 -5.79 12.29 -8.59
N ASP A 27 -5.59 12.32 -7.27
CA ASP A 27 -4.29 12.29 -6.58
C ASP A 27 -4.12 11.09 -5.63
N LYS A 28 -5.17 10.29 -5.43
CA LYS A 28 -5.18 9.16 -4.49
C LYS A 28 -5.08 7.81 -5.19
N PHE A 29 -4.15 6.99 -4.70
CA PHE A 29 -3.89 5.65 -5.20
C PHE A 29 -3.78 4.65 -4.06
N ILE A 30 -4.26 3.44 -4.30
CA ILE A 30 -4.04 2.29 -3.42
C ILE A 30 -3.03 1.39 -4.12
N TYR A 31 -1.82 1.32 -3.58
CA TYR A 31 -0.81 0.36 -4.01
C TYR A 31 -0.95 -0.90 -3.17
N TYR A 32 -0.82 -2.07 -3.78
CA TYR A 32 -0.90 -3.33 -3.04
C TYR A 32 0.17 -4.33 -3.47
N LYS A 33 0.58 -5.17 -2.54
CA LYS A 33 1.59 -6.22 -2.76
C LYS A 33 1.37 -7.44 -1.89
N LYS A 34 1.69 -8.63 -2.41
CA LYS A 34 1.85 -9.85 -1.61
C LYS A 34 3.28 -9.90 -1.06
N ILE A 35 3.42 -9.82 0.26
CA ILE A 35 4.74 -9.92 0.90
C ILE A 35 5.08 -11.39 1.13
N LYS A 36 6.19 -11.85 0.53
CA LYS A 36 6.55 -13.29 0.47
C LYS A 36 6.64 -14.00 1.83
N TYR A 37 7.02 -13.29 2.89
CA TYR A 37 7.22 -13.86 4.23
C TYR A 37 6.01 -13.69 5.15
N ARG A 38 4.91 -13.08 4.67
CA ARG A 38 3.68 -12.97 5.46
C ARG A 38 2.69 -14.07 5.06
N GLY A 39 1.98 -14.58 6.06
CA GLY A 39 0.91 -15.57 5.87
C GLY A 39 -0.47 -14.96 5.59
N ASP A 40 -0.61 -13.63 5.64
CA ASP A 40 -1.86 -12.93 5.37
C ASP A 40 -2.08 -12.66 3.86
N ASN A 41 -3.21 -12.04 3.50
CA ASN A 41 -3.49 -11.63 2.11
C ASN A 41 -2.60 -10.44 1.70
N LEU A 42 -2.99 -9.68 0.67
CA LEU A 42 -2.21 -8.53 0.21
C LEU A 42 -2.14 -7.46 1.31
N LEU A 43 -1.03 -6.75 1.36
CA LEU A 43 -0.96 -5.47 2.04
C LEU A 43 -1.27 -4.37 1.04
N ALA A 44 -1.93 -3.31 1.49
CA ALA A 44 -2.23 -2.15 0.65
C ALA A 44 -1.89 -0.84 1.35
N ALA A 45 -1.22 0.07 0.65
CA ALA A 45 -0.92 1.42 1.09
C ALA A 45 -1.79 2.42 0.32
N VAL A 46 -2.59 3.19 1.04
CA VAL A 46 -3.35 4.30 0.47
C VAL A 46 -2.47 5.55 0.51
N THR A 47 -2.21 6.10 -0.66
CA THR A 47 -1.34 7.24 -0.85
C THR A 47 -2.07 8.42 -1.47
N VAL A 48 -1.59 9.62 -1.19
CA VAL A 48 -1.94 10.84 -1.92
C VAL A 48 -0.68 11.48 -2.48
N GLN A 49 -0.73 11.89 -3.74
CA GLN A 49 0.35 12.61 -4.40
C GLN A 49 0.32 14.09 -4.04
N LYS A 50 1.23 14.55 -3.18
CA LYS A 50 1.31 15.95 -2.74
C LYS A 50 2.03 16.87 -3.74
N LYS A 51 3.09 16.38 -4.37
CA LYS A 51 3.89 17.07 -5.40
C LYS A 51 4.47 16.04 -6.37
N ARG A 52 5.04 16.48 -7.51
CA ARG A 52 5.79 15.57 -8.40
C ARG A 52 6.81 14.80 -7.57
N ALA A 53 6.71 13.46 -7.59
CA ALA A 53 7.54 12.50 -6.85
C ALA A 53 7.39 12.45 -5.30
N VAL A 54 6.48 13.20 -4.67
CA VAL A 54 6.24 13.08 -3.22
C VAL A 54 4.89 12.42 -2.97
N LEU A 55 4.93 11.22 -2.41
CA LEU A 55 3.77 10.45 -1.97
C LEU A 55 3.65 10.54 -0.44
N GLU A 56 2.43 10.74 0.03
CA GLU A 56 2.08 10.65 1.45
C GLU A 56 1.23 9.42 1.69
N VAL A 57 1.66 8.55 2.60
CA VAL A 57 0.87 7.37 3.00
C VAL A 57 -0.13 7.79 4.07
N ILE A 58 -1.42 7.71 3.76
CA ILE A 58 -2.51 8.11 4.66
C ILE A 58 -2.91 6.95 5.57
N THR A 59 -3.01 5.74 5.02
CA THR A 59 -3.39 4.55 5.77
C THR A 59 -2.87 3.30 5.08
N VAL A 60 -2.72 2.22 5.85
CA VAL A 60 -2.24 0.92 5.35
C VAL A 60 -3.21 -0.17 5.78
N MET A 61 -3.65 -1.00 4.85
CA MET A 61 -4.60 -2.09 5.07
C MET A 61 -3.88 -3.43 5.07
N ILE A 62 -4.29 -4.33 5.96
CA ILE A 62 -3.92 -5.74 5.97
C ILE A 62 -5.08 -6.57 5.45
N ASN A 63 -4.82 -7.82 5.06
CA ASN A 63 -5.82 -8.73 4.53
C ASN A 63 -6.58 -8.17 3.30
N PHE A 64 -5.90 -7.41 2.45
CA PHE A 64 -6.51 -6.80 1.28
C PHE A 64 -6.74 -7.85 0.19
N GLU A 65 -7.91 -7.82 -0.43
CA GLU A 65 -8.30 -8.70 -1.53
C GLU A 65 -8.75 -7.86 -2.72
N VAL A 66 -8.28 -8.24 -3.91
CA VAL A 66 -8.71 -7.64 -5.17
C VAL A 66 -9.66 -8.61 -5.84
N LYS A 67 -10.92 -8.22 -6.00
CA LYS A 67 -11.87 -8.99 -6.81
C LYS A 67 -11.37 -8.98 -8.27
N LYS A 68 -11.15 -10.18 -8.82
CA LYS A 68 -10.87 -10.38 -10.23
C LYS A 68 -12.15 -10.30 -11.06
#